data_AF-A0A822FUL2-F1
#
_entry.id   AF-A0A822FUL2-F1
#
_cell.length_a   1.000
_cell.length_b   1.000
_cell.length_c   1.000
_cell.angle_alpha   90.00
_cell.angle_beta   90.00
_cell.angle_gamma   90.00
#
_symmetry.space_group_name_H-M   'P 1'
#
loop_
_entity.id
_entity.type
_entity.pdbx_description
1 polymer ?
#
loop_
_entity_poly.entity_id
_entity_poly.type
_entity_poly.pdbx_seq_one_letter_code
_entity_poly.pdbx_strand_id
1 'polypeptide(L)'
;LSDREAIAQKIQIQLDEGTGPWGVKVERVEITDVRLPQSMQRSMAAEAEATREARAKVIAAEGEQRASRQLKEAADVIAASPIALQLRYLQTLTQISAEKNSTIVFPVPVELLNLYDMATTESLNEKSYSLNNRNERATMSDGFDLCAWILIIFSYILVIITFPITTFYCIKVVQEYERAVIFRLGRILQGRIKEHVIFSGGAKGPGLFFILPCLDNIVKVDLRTTTFNVPPQEILTRDSVTVSVDAVVYSRVTDPTASVTKVHNVHSATQLLAQTTLRNILGTKTLQEILSDREAIAQNMQIQLDEGTGPWGVKVERVEM
;
A
#
# COMPACT_ATOMS: atom_id res chain seq x y z
N LEU A 1 -4.51 -23.14 19.61
CA LEU A 1 -3.43 -22.33 20.22
C LEU A 1 -2.16 -22.60 19.45
N SER A 2 -1.67 -23.85 19.46
CA SER A 2 -0.94 -24.53 18.38
C SER A 2 -0.79 -23.75 17.07
N ASP A 3 -1.89 -23.48 16.39
CA ASP A 3 -1.89 -22.95 15.02
C ASP A 3 -1.41 -21.48 14.99
N ARG A 4 -1.68 -20.70 16.05
CA ARG A 4 -1.12 -19.35 16.21
C ARG A 4 0.37 -19.39 16.48
N GLU A 5 0.85 -20.34 17.27
CA GLU A 5 2.28 -20.53 17.57
C GLU A 5 3.03 -20.96 16.29
N ALA A 6 2.48 -21.90 15.52
CA ALA A 6 3.03 -22.33 14.24
C ALA A 6 3.06 -21.20 13.19
N ILE A 7 2.01 -20.37 13.11
CA ILE A 7 2.00 -19.20 12.21
C ILE A 7 3.01 -18.14 12.70
N ALA A 8 3.05 -17.85 14.00
CA ALA A 8 4.01 -16.88 14.56
C ALA A 8 5.46 -17.31 14.34
N GLN A 9 5.78 -18.60 14.53
CA GLN A 9 7.11 -19.15 14.25
C GLN A 9 7.45 -19.08 12.77
N LYS A 10 6.50 -19.35 11.86
CA LYS A 10 6.73 -19.23 10.41
C LYS A 10 6.98 -17.77 10.00
N ILE A 11 6.22 -16.81 10.55
CA ILE A 11 6.45 -15.38 10.33
C ILE A 11 7.83 -14.99 10.89
N GLN A 12 8.20 -15.44 12.09
CA GLN A 12 9.50 -15.14 12.69
C GLN A 12 10.66 -15.61 11.80
N ILE A 13 10.60 -16.82 11.22
CA ILE A 13 11.62 -17.33 10.31
C ILE A 13 11.75 -16.45 9.06
N GLN A 14 10.64 -16.14 8.39
CA GLN A 14 10.65 -15.30 7.18
C GLN A 14 11.08 -13.86 7.47
N LEU A 15 10.76 -13.34 8.66
CA LEU A 15 11.16 -12.00 9.07
C LEU A 15 12.66 -11.94 9.38
N ASP A 16 13.21 -12.90 10.14
CA ASP A 16 14.65 -12.95 10.49
C ASP A 16 15.54 -13.18 9.25
N GLU A 17 15.08 -13.97 8.27
CA GLU A 17 15.70 -14.10 6.95
C GLU A 17 15.76 -12.76 6.20
N GLY A 18 14.65 -12.00 6.21
CA GLY A 18 14.56 -10.69 5.57
C GLY A 18 15.32 -9.56 6.30
N THR A 19 15.42 -9.62 7.63
CA THR A 19 16.05 -8.57 8.45
C THR A 19 17.51 -8.82 8.79
N GLY A 20 18.00 -10.06 8.65
CA GLY A 20 19.41 -10.41 8.83
C GLY A 20 20.39 -9.51 8.06
N PRO A 21 20.17 -9.22 6.75
CA PRO A 21 20.99 -8.27 5.98
C PRO A 21 20.99 -6.83 6.50
N TRP A 22 20.00 -6.45 7.32
CA TRP A 22 19.92 -5.13 7.96
C TRP A 22 20.52 -5.13 9.38
N GLY A 23 21.05 -6.26 9.87
CA GLY A 23 21.59 -6.40 11.22
C GLY A 23 20.52 -6.43 12.32
N VAL A 24 19.24 -6.63 11.96
CA VAL A 24 18.12 -6.70 12.89
C VAL A 24 17.73 -8.17 13.09
N LYS A 25 17.73 -8.62 14.34
CA LYS A 25 17.35 -9.98 14.75
C LYS A 25 15.94 -9.99 15.36
N VAL A 26 15.13 -10.96 14.98
CA VAL A 26 13.73 -11.08 15.40
C VAL A 26 13.64 -12.03 16.60
N GLU A 27 13.57 -11.48 17.82
CA GLU A 27 13.54 -12.29 19.04
C GLU A 27 12.20 -13.02 19.26
N ARG A 28 11.08 -12.39 18.89
CA ARG A 28 9.73 -12.98 18.97
C ARG A 28 8.76 -12.29 17.99
N VAL A 29 7.79 -13.05 17.49
CA VAL A 29 6.57 -12.53 16.86
C VAL A 29 5.35 -13.00 17.68
N GLU A 30 4.39 -12.11 17.92
CA GLU A 30 3.09 -12.44 18.55
C GLU A 30 1.93 -11.87 17.71
N ILE A 31 0.80 -12.59 17.66
CA ILE A 31 -0.35 -12.25 16.81
C ILE A 31 -1.47 -11.64 17.68
N THR A 32 -1.60 -10.31 17.63
CA THR A 32 -2.51 -9.54 18.50
C THR A 32 -3.99 -9.69 18.12
N ASP A 33 -4.37 -9.27 16.91
CA ASP A 33 -5.70 -9.54 16.32
C ASP A 33 -5.60 -9.93 14.84
N VAL A 34 -6.72 -10.40 14.28
CA VAL A 34 -6.87 -10.68 12.84
C VAL A 34 -8.23 -10.11 12.42
N ARG A 35 -8.23 -9.14 11.53
CA ARG A 35 -9.45 -8.43 11.10
C ARG A 35 -9.92 -8.94 9.75
N LEU A 36 -11.06 -9.61 9.76
CA LEU A 36 -11.78 -10.01 8.55
C LEU A 36 -12.47 -8.77 7.94
N PRO A 37 -12.37 -8.53 6.61
CA PRO A 37 -13.05 -7.40 5.98
C PRO A 37 -14.57 -7.57 6.07
N GLN A 38 -15.30 -6.46 6.17
CA GLN A 38 -16.73 -6.47 6.50
C GLN A 38 -17.60 -7.20 5.45
N SER A 39 -17.15 -7.25 4.19
CA SER A 39 -17.76 -8.05 3.13
C SER A 39 -17.72 -9.55 3.45
N MET A 40 -16.53 -10.08 3.76
CA MET A 40 -16.34 -11.48 4.14
C MET A 40 -17.08 -11.83 5.44
N GLN A 41 -17.10 -10.92 6.43
CA GLN A 41 -17.89 -11.12 7.65
C GLN A 41 -19.39 -11.27 7.36
N ARG A 42 -19.96 -10.48 6.44
CA ARG A 42 -21.37 -10.60 6.05
C ARG A 42 -21.67 -11.90 5.32
N SER A 43 -20.83 -12.29 4.36
CA SER A 43 -21.01 -13.57 3.63
C SER A 43 -20.90 -14.77 4.56
N MET A 44 -19.89 -14.81 5.42
CA MET A 44 -19.69 -15.89 6.40
C MET A 44 -20.80 -15.91 7.47
N ALA A 45 -21.34 -14.75 7.87
CA ALA A 45 -22.50 -14.70 8.76
C ALA A 45 -23.76 -15.26 8.10
N ALA A 46 -24.05 -14.90 6.84
CA ALA A 46 -25.19 -15.42 6.09
C ALA A 46 -25.08 -16.93 5.83
N GLU A 47 -23.89 -17.43 5.51
CA GLU A 47 -23.63 -18.88 5.38
C GLU A 47 -23.77 -19.61 6.73
N ALA A 48 -23.24 -19.04 7.81
CA ALA A 48 -23.39 -19.59 9.16
C ALA A 48 -24.85 -19.57 9.64
N GLU A 49 -25.65 -18.58 9.23
CA GLU A 49 -27.08 -18.49 9.53
C GLU A 49 -27.88 -19.52 8.72
N ALA A 50 -27.69 -19.59 7.40
CA ALA A 50 -28.35 -20.58 6.55
C ALA A 50 -28.02 -22.03 6.95
N THR A 51 -26.76 -22.32 7.29
CA THR A 51 -26.35 -23.65 7.78
C THR A 51 -26.87 -23.95 9.19
N ARG A 52 -27.03 -22.95 10.06
CA ARG A 52 -27.72 -23.11 11.36
C ARG A 52 -29.21 -23.37 11.17
N GLU A 53 -29.89 -22.62 10.32
CA GLU A 53 -31.32 -22.78 10.06
C GLU A 53 -31.63 -24.15 9.43
N ALA A 54 -30.83 -24.58 8.45
CA ALA A 54 -30.94 -25.92 7.85
C ALA A 54 -30.74 -27.03 8.90
N ARG A 55 -29.72 -26.91 9.76
CA ARG A 55 -29.50 -27.87 10.87
C ARG A 55 -30.64 -27.84 11.89
N ALA A 56 -31.17 -26.66 12.23
CA ALA A 56 -32.30 -26.53 13.13
C ALA A 56 -33.57 -27.20 12.57
N LYS A 57 -33.84 -27.04 11.27
CA LYS A 57 -34.95 -27.73 10.58
C LYS A 57 -34.80 -29.26 10.59
N VAL A 58 -33.60 -29.79 10.37
CA VAL A 58 -33.32 -31.24 10.47
C VAL A 58 -33.52 -31.74 11.91
N ILE A 59 -32.98 -31.04 12.91
CA ILE A 59 -33.12 -31.40 14.32
C ILE A 59 -34.59 -31.33 14.78
N ALA A 60 -35.36 -30.35 14.29
CA ALA A 60 -36.79 -30.24 14.56
C ALA A 60 -37.58 -31.42 13.96
N ALA A 61 -37.32 -31.78 12.70
CA ALA A 61 -37.99 -32.91 12.05
C ALA A 61 -37.65 -34.26 12.69
N GLU A 62 -36.39 -34.49 13.08
CA GLU A 62 -36.02 -35.66 13.88
C GLU A 62 -36.67 -35.65 15.27
N GLY A 63 -36.75 -34.47 15.92
CA GLY A 63 -37.42 -34.29 17.20
C GLY A 63 -38.90 -34.63 17.13
N GLU A 64 -39.61 -34.14 16.11
CA GLU A 64 -41.02 -34.41 15.85
C GLU A 64 -41.27 -35.89 15.51
N GLN A 65 -40.37 -36.54 14.76
CA GLN A 65 -40.46 -37.99 14.49
C GLN A 65 -40.31 -38.82 15.78
N ARG A 66 -39.34 -38.45 16.65
CA ARG A 66 -39.12 -39.12 17.95
C ARG A 66 -40.31 -38.89 18.89
N ALA A 67 -40.82 -37.66 18.97
CA ALA A 67 -42.00 -37.31 19.74
C ALA A 67 -43.25 -38.05 19.23
N SER A 68 -43.43 -38.16 17.91
CA SER A 68 -44.55 -38.90 17.30
C SER A 68 -44.53 -40.38 17.65
N ARG A 69 -43.35 -41.01 17.72
CA ARG A 69 -43.22 -42.41 18.18
C ARG A 69 -43.62 -42.57 19.65
N GLN A 70 -43.12 -41.69 20.53
CA GLN A 70 -43.49 -41.69 21.95
C GLN A 70 -44.99 -41.37 22.18
N LEU A 71 -45.56 -40.46 21.40
CA LEU A 71 -46.99 -40.13 21.43
C LEU A 71 -47.86 -41.31 20.97
N LYS A 72 -47.39 -42.12 20.01
CA LYS A 72 -48.06 -43.36 19.63
C LYS A 72 -48.03 -44.37 20.77
N GLU A 73 -46.87 -44.64 21.36
CA GLU A 73 -46.72 -45.55 22.51
C GLU A 73 -47.61 -45.11 23.69
N ALA A 74 -47.68 -43.82 23.97
CA ALA A 74 -48.59 -43.26 24.98
C ALA A 74 -50.08 -43.39 24.58
N ALA A 75 -50.43 -43.28 23.29
CA ALA A 75 -51.79 -43.48 22.81
C ALA A 75 -52.23 -44.94 22.89
N ASP A 76 -51.34 -45.89 22.56
CA ASP A 76 -51.57 -47.33 22.69
C ASP A 76 -51.82 -47.70 24.18
N VAL A 77 -51.10 -47.08 25.12
CA VAL A 77 -51.33 -47.23 26.57
C VAL A 77 -52.65 -46.57 27.04
N ILE A 78 -53.01 -45.40 26.51
CA ILE A 78 -54.31 -44.75 26.81
C ILE A 78 -55.48 -45.57 26.29
N ALA A 79 -55.35 -46.20 25.11
CA ALA A 79 -56.38 -47.07 24.54
C ALA A 79 -56.71 -48.29 25.44
N ALA A 80 -55.74 -48.76 26.23
CA ALA A 80 -55.94 -49.83 27.21
C ALA A 80 -56.71 -49.39 28.47
N SER A 81 -56.94 -48.09 28.69
CA SER A 81 -57.66 -47.57 29.87
C SER A 81 -58.56 -46.37 29.51
N PRO A 82 -59.87 -46.58 29.26
CA PRO A 82 -60.76 -45.53 28.75
C PRO A 82 -60.91 -44.31 29.68
N ILE A 83 -60.65 -44.48 30.98
CA ILE A 83 -60.66 -43.38 31.98
C ILE A 83 -59.52 -42.38 31.72
N ALA A 84 -58.37 -42.84 31.20
CA ALA A 84 -57.23 -41.98 30.90
C ALA A 84 -57.53 -40.95 29.79
N LEU A 85 -58.37 -41.32 28.82
CA LEU A 85 -58.81 -40.42 27.75
C LEU A 85 -59.65 -39.25 28.32
N GLN A 86 -60.56 -39.54 29.26
CA GLN A 86 -61.38 -38.52 29.91
C GLN A 86 -60.55 -37.54 30.76
N LEU A 87 -59.52 -38.04 31.47
CA LEU A 87 -58.58 -37.17 32.19
C LEU A 87 -57.79 -36.27 31.23
N ARG A 88 -57.29 -36.82 30.12
CA ARG A 88 -56.55 -36.04 29.11
C ARG A 88 -57.42 -34.98 28.42
N TYR A 89 -58.71 -35.27 28.21
CA TYR A 89 -59.70 -34.30 27.70
C TYR A 89 -59.95 -33.13 28.66
N LEU A 90 -60.08 -33.41 29.96
CA LEU A 90 -60.17 -32.34 30.97
C LEU A 90 -58.90 -31.48 31.00
N GLN A 91 -57.73 -32.11 30.90
CA GLN A 91 -56.45 -31.39 30.87
C GLN A 91 -56.32 -30.49 29.62
N THR A 92 -56.65 -30.98 28.42
CA THR A 92 -56.61 -30.13 27.21
C THR A 92 -57.63 -28.99 27.26
N LEU A 93 -58.82 -29.18 27.85
CA LEU A 93 -59.76 -28.08 28.10
C LEU A 93 -59.16 -26.99 28.98
N THR A 94 -58.44 -27.35 30.06
CA THR A 94 -57.77 -26.34 30.92
C THR A 94 -56.65 -25.60 30.18
N GLN A 95 -55.93 -26.27 29.28
CA GLN A 95 -54.87 -25.65 28.50
C GLN A 95 -55.43 -24.71 27.41
N ILE A 96 -56.44 -25.16 26.66
CA ILE A 96 -57.13 -24.33 25.65
C ILE A 96 -57.78 -23.10 26.29
N SER A 97 -58.33 -23.22 27.51
CA SER A 97 -58.88 -22.09 28.26
C SER A 97 -57.83 -21.05 28.71
N ALA A 98 -56.54 -21.37 28.65
CA ALA A 98 -55.47 -20.44 29.04
C ALA A 98 -54.99 -19.55 27.88
N GLU A 99 -55.05 -20.03 26.63
CA GLU A 99 -54.41 -19.39 25.47
C GLU A 99 -55.22 -18.25 24.80
N LYS A 100 -56.39 -17.89 25.35
CA LYS A 100 -57.24 -16.70 25.07
C LYS A 100 -56.90 -15.87 23.80
N ASN A 101 -57.09 -16.44 22.61
CA ASN A 101 -56.83 -15.74 21.35
C ASN A 101 -58.05 -15.77 20.42
N SER A 102 -58.69 -14.61 20.21
CA SER A 102 -59.75 -14.44 19.20
C SER A 102 -59.84 -13.01 18.66
N THR A 103 -58.96 -12.65 17.74
CA THR A 103 -59.16 -11.63 16.67
C THR A 103 -58.02 -11.74 15.65
N ILE A 104 -58.31 -11.62 14.36
CA ILE A 104 -57.33 -11.49 13.27
C ILE A 104 -57.64 -10.18 12.53
N VAL A 105 -56.63 -9.39 12.15
CA VAL A 105 -56.79 -8.08 11.47
C VAL A 105 -55.84 -7.92 10.29
N PHE A 106 -56.39 -7.55 9.14
CA PHE A 106 -55.79 -7.13 7.85
C PHE A 106 -56.91 -6.42 7.03
N PRO A 107 -56.69 -5.77 5.87
CA PRO A 107 -55.44 -5.39 5.17
C PRO A 107 -55.21 -3.84 5.29
N VAL A 108 -54.68 -2.99 4.39
CA VAL A 108 -54.24 -3.01 2.96
C VAL A 108 -53.08 -1.98 2.77
N PRO A 109 -52.11 -2.18 1.85
CA PRO A 109 -51.15 -1.14 1.45
C PRO A 109 -51.74 -0.09 0.48
N VAL A 110 -51.12 1.10 0.40
CA VAL A 110 -51.45 2.15 -0.59
C VAL A 110 -50.21 2.90 -1.10
N GLU A 111 -49.76 2.56 -2.31
CA GLU A 111 -48.94 3.43 -3.15
C GLU A 111 -49.88 4.36 -3.94
N LEU A 112 -50.27 5.49 -3.34
CA LEU A 112 -51.27 6.40 -3.93
C LEU A 112 -51.00 7.90 -3.72
N LEU A 113 -49.74 8.30 -3.53
CA LEU A 113 -49.34 9.71 -3.35
C LEU A 113 -48.13 10.08 -4.23
N ASN A 114 -48.40 10.25 -5.53
CA ASN A 114 -47.49 10.88 -6.49
C ASN A 114 -48.31 11.77 -7.44
N LEU A 115 -48.23 13.10 -7.30
CA LEU A 115 -48.11 14.05 -8.42
C LEU A 115 -47.97 15.51 -7.94
N TYR A 116 -47.52 16.36 -8.88
CA TYR A 116 -47.53 17.83 -8.87
C TYR A 116 -46.52 18.55 -7.93
N ASP A 117 -45.77 19.57 -8.38
CA ASP A 117 -45.72 20.20 -9.71
C ASP A 117 -44.30 20.64 -10.11
N MET A 118 -44.10 20.97 -11.39
CA MET A 118 -42.87 21.53 -11.96
C MET A 118 -42.87 23.06 -11.87
N ALA A 119 -41.71 23.64 -11.55
CA ALA A 119 -41.45 25.07 -11.74
C ALA A 119 -40.11 25.27 -12.48
N THR A 120 -40.14 26.11 -13.51
CA THR A 120 -39.01 26.50 -14.38
C THR A 120 -38.20 27.65 -13.74
N THR A 121 -37.03 28.10 -14.22
CA THR A 121 -36.28 27.90 -15.49
C THR A 121 -34.77 28.16 -15.25
N GLU A 122 -33.92 28.00 -16.28
CA GLU A 122 -32.71 28.82 -16.63
C GLU A 122 -31.90 29.53 -15.51
N SER A 123 -30.56 29.56 -15.46
CA SER A 123 -29.46 29.22 -16.37
C SER A 123 -28.12 29.52 -15.62
N LEU A 124 -26.89 29.64 -16.13
CA LEU A 124 -26.32 29.77 -17.48
C LEU A 124 -24.82 29.37 -17.46
N ASN A 125 -24.33 28.86 -18.60
CA ASN A 125 -22.96 28.97 -19.11
C ASN A 125 -21.80 28.15 -18.50
N GLU A 126 -20.82 27.89 -19.35
CA GLU A 126 -19.56 27.18 -19.12
C GLU A 126 -18.45 28.13 -18.62
N LYS A 127 -17.35 27.56 -18.11
CA LYS A 127 -16.06 27.75 -18.82
C LYS A 127 -14.99 26.73 -18.46
N SER A 128 -14.21 26.41 -19.50
CA SER A 128 -13.04 25.52 -19.45
C SER A 128 -11.77 26.26 -19.04
N TYR A 129 -10.83 25.53 -18.43
CA TYR A 129 -9.43 25.94 -18.31
C TYR A 129 -8.51 24.75 -18.60
N SER A 130 -8.00 24.68 -19.83
CA SER A 130 -6.82 23.89 -20.17
C SER A 130 -5.56 24.74 -19.93
N LEU A 131 -4.61 24.24 -19.12
CA LEU A 131 -3.37 24.98 -18.88
C LEU A 131 -2.37 24.73 -20.01
N ASN A 132 -2.23 25.72 -20.89
CA ASN A 132 -1.21 25.76 -21.92
C ASN A 132 0.19 25.76 -21.30
N ASN A 133 1.05 24.81 -21.68
CA ASN A 133 2.45 24.78 -21.25
C ASN A 133 3.40 24.80 -22.45
N ARG A 134 3.69 26.01 -22.94
CA ARG A 134 4.91 26.31 -23.69
C ARG A 134 5.76 27.25 -22.83
N ASN A 135 7.02 26.89 -22.59
CA ASN A 135 8.05 27.87 -22.35
C ASN A 135 9.40 27.37 -22.87
N GLU A 136 10.33 28.29 -23.13
CA GLU A 136 11.39 28.05 -24.11
C GLU A 136 12.78 27.76 -23.54
N ARG A 137 13.55 27.01 -24.34
CA ARG A 137 15.00 27.11 -24.60
C ARG A 137 15.85 27.88 -23.59
N ALA A 138 16.78 27.16 -22.95
CA ALA A 138 18.02 27.73 -22.39
C ALA A 138 19.25 26.96 -22.91
N THR A 139 19.82 27.40 -24.04
CA THR A 139 21.12 26.89 -24.53
C THR A 139 22.25 27.60 -23.79
N MET A 140 22.84 26.97 -22.77
CA MET A 140 24.00 27.53 -22.08
C MET A 140 25.24 27.50 -22.97
N SER A 141 25.81 28.67 -23.25
CA SER A 141 27.14 28.82 -23.85
C SER A 141 28.22 28.58 -22.79
N ASP A 142 29.13 27.62 -23.02
CA ASP A 142 30.17 27.32 -22.03
C ASP A 142 31.36 28.27 -22.15
N GLY A 143 31.36 29.30 -21.30
CA GLY A 143 32.47 30.23 -21.09
C GLY A 143 32.80 30.35 -19.60
N PHE A 144 34.06 30.65 -19.26
CA PHE A 144 34.45 31.00 -17.89
C PHE A 144 34.41 32.52 -17.72
N ASP A 145 33.29 33.05 -17.23
CA ASP A 145 33.12 34.48 -17.02
C ASP A 145 34.13 35.05 -16.01
N LEU A 146 34.76 36.18 -16.36
CA LEU A 146 35.59 36.97 -15.45
C LEU A 146 34.83 37.36 -14.17
N CYS A 147 33.51 37.55 -14.27
CA CYS A 147 32.61 37.79 -13.15
C CYS A 147 32.68 36.68 -12.09
N ALA A 148 32.71 35.40 -12.50
CA ALA A 148 32.78 34.27 -11.57
C ALA A 148 34.08 34.27 -10.74
N TRP A 149 35.21 34.65 -11.35
CA TRP A 149 36.49 34.80 -10.65
C TRP A 149 36.46 35.96 -9.65
N ILE A 150 35.89 37.10 -10.02
CA ILE A 150 35.74 38.27 -9.14
C ILE A 150 34.86 37.92 -7.93
N LEU A 151 33.73 37.23 -8.14
CA LEU A 151 32.85 36.76 -7.06
C LEU A 151 33.53 35.76 -6.10
N ILE A 152 34.36 34.85 -6.63
CA ILE A 152 35.16 33.91 -5.82
C ILE A 152 36.17 34.68 -4.96
N ILE A 153 36.90 35.64 -5.53
CA ILE A 153 37.89 36.46 -4.79
C ILE A 153 37.20 37.30 -3.71
N PHE A 154 36.08 37.95 -4.04
CA PHE A 154 35.28 38.74 -3.10
C PHE A 154 34.76 37.88 -1.93
N SER A 155 34.29 36.66 -2.20
CA SER A 155 33.85 35.72 -1.17
C SER A 155 34.98 35.33 -0.19
N TYR A 156 36.20 35.08 -0.69
CA TYR A 156 37.34 34.82 0.19
C TYR A 156 37.72 36.05 1.04
N ILE A 157 37.69 37.26 0.48
CA ILE A 157 37.93 38.50 1.22
C ILE A 157 36.88 38.67 2.34
N LEU A 158 35.60 38.43 2.04
CA LEU A 158 34.51 38.49 3.02
C LEU A 158 34.71 37.48 4.16
N VAL A 159 35.08 36.22 3.84
CA VAL A 159 35.39 35.19 4.85
C VAL A 159 36.56 35.59 5.74
N ILE A 160 37.61 36.22 5.20
CA ILE A 160 38.76 36.70 6.00
C ILE A 160 38.34 37.85 6.93
N ILE A 161 37.58 38.83 6.43
CA ILE A 161 37.10 39.99 7.22
C ILE A 161 36.14 39.56 8.35
N THR A 162 35.39 38.47 8.16
CA THR A 162 34.37 37.97 9.10
C THR A 162 34.86 36.82 10.00
N PHE A 163 36.16 36.54 10.00
CA PHE A 163 36.78 35.61 10.94
C PHE A 163 36.62 36.14 12.38
N PRO A 164 36.25 35.30 13.38
CA PRO A 164 36.10 33.84 13.34
C PRO A 164 34.68 33.34 13.02
N ILE A 165 33.69 34.23 12.87
CA ILE A 165 32.25 33.88 12.83
C ILE A 165 31.93 32.97 11.64
N THR A 166 32.44 33.29 10.45
CA THR A 166 32.18 32.48 9.24
C THR A 166 32.81 31.10 9.31
N THR A 167 33.96 30.91 9.98
CA THR A 167 34.61 29.60 10.10
C THR A 167 33.70 28.56 10.76
N PHE A 168 32.94 28.93 11.78
CA PHE A 168 31.95 28.03 12.41
C PHE A 168 30.80 27.64 11.47
N TYR A 169 30.40 28.53 10.55
CA TYR A 169 29.31 28.26 9.61
C TYR A 169 29.77 27.43 8.39
N CYS A 170 31.00 27.64 7.94
CA CYS A 170 31.61 26.93 6.80
C CYS A 170 31.88 25.44 7.09
N ILE A 171 31.98 25.04 8.37
CA ILE A 171 32.21 23.66 8.77
C ILE A 171 30.88 22.89 8.77
N LYS A 172 30.77 21.85 7.93
CA LYS A 172 29.67 20.89 7.95
C LYS A 172 30.16 19.45 8.00
N VAL A 173 29.39 18.61 8.69
CA VAL A 173 29.60 17.16 8.80
C VAL A 173 28.56 16.43 7.95
N VAL A 174 29.01 15.42 7.22
CA VAL A 174 28.19 14.50 6.41
C VAL A 174 28.35 13.10 6.99
N GLN A 175 27.23 12.42 7.22
CA GLN A 175 27.20 11.10 7.88
C GLN A 175 27.63 9.98 6.91
N GLU A 176 28.05 8.82 7.42
CA GLU A 176 28.67 7.76 6.61
C GLU A 176 27.78 7.18 5.50
N TYR A 177 26.46 7.21 5.71
CA TYR A 177 25.45 6.80 4.73
C TYR A 177 25.00 7.92 3.78
N GLU A 178 25.37 9.17 4.06
CA GLU A 178 25.08 10.32 3.20
C GLU A 178 26.25 10.59 2.24
N ARG A 179 25.94 11.12 1.05
CA ARG A 179 26.92 11.82 0.22
C ARG A 179 26.48 13.23 -0.12
N ALA A 180 27.46 14.12 -0.21
CA ALA A 180 27.26 15.52 -0.52
C ALA A 180 27.64 15.82 -1.98
N VAL A 181 26.64 16.22 -2.77
CA VAL A 181 26.82 16.86 -4.07
C VAL A 181 26.92 18.37 -3.83
N ILE A 182 28.00 18.99 -4.32
CA ILE A 182 28.28 20.42 -4.08
C ILE A 182 28.27 21.17 -5.42
N PHE A 183 27.41 22.18 -5.49
CA PHE A 183 27.24 23.07 -6.63
C PHE A 183 27.88 24.43 -6.30
N ARG A 184 28.98 24.78 -6.98
CA ARG A 184 29.66 26.06 -6.83
C ARG A 184 29.27 26.97 -8.00
N LEU A 185 28.63 28.10 -7.71
CA LEU A 185 28.10 29.02 -8.75
C LEU A 185 27.26 28.27 -9.81
N GLY A 186 26.40 27.33 -9.37
CA GLY A 186 25.55 26.51 -10.24
C GLY A 186 26.24 25.36 -10.97
N ARG A 187 27.57 25.34 -11.07
CA ARG A 187 28.33 24.22 -11.68
C ARG A 187 28.64 23.15 -10.62
N ILE A 188 28.52 21.87 -10.97
CA ILE A 188 28.98 20.78 -10.10
C ILE A 188 30.49 20.89 -9.86
N LEU A 189 30.94 20.70 -8.61
CA LEU A 189 32.36 20.70 -8.27
C LEU A 189 33.02 19.36 -8.67
N GLN A 190 33.10 19.10 -9.97
CA GLN A 190 33.69 17.89 -10.52
C GLN A 190 35.18 17.80 -10.12
N GLY A 191 35.58 16.64 -9.60
CA GLY A 191 36.84 16.46 -8.88
C GLY A 191 38.06 16.65 -9.75
N ARG A 192 38.67 17.83 -9.67
CA ARG A 192 39.95 18.12 -10.31
C ARG A 192 41.07 17.47 -9.51
N ILE A 193 41.63 16.39 -10.05
CA ILE A 193 42.82 15.74 -9.50
C ILE A 193 43.93 16.81 -9.38
N LYS A 194 44.44 17.01 -8.16
CA LYS A 194 45.63 17.80 -7.85
C LYS A 194 46.48 16.98 -6.88
N GLU A 195 47.78 16.97 -7.11
CA GLU A 195 48.69 15.84 -6.83
C GLU A 195 48.94 15.48 -5.35
N HIS A 196 48.25 16.09 -4.39
CA HIS A 196 48.38 15.76 -2.96
C HIS A 196 47.08 15.62 -2.15
N VAL A 197 45.89 15.68 -2.78
CA VAL A 197 44.63 15.27 -2.11
C VAL A 197 43.71 14.51 -3.06
N ILE A 198 43.31 13.31 -2.68
CA ILE A 198 42.43 12.43 -3.48
C ILE A 198 40.98 12.92 -3.39
N PHE A 199 40.62 13.91 -4.21
CA PHE A 199 39.23 14.33 -4.41
C PHE A 199 38.64 13.66 -5.65
N SER A 200 38.17 12.41 -5.48
CA SER A 200 37.39 11.69 -6.48
C SER A 200 36.18 12.51 -6.93
N GLY A 201 36.00 12.65 -8.24
CA GLY A 201 34.97 13.51 -8.81
C GLY A 201 33.55 12.95 -8.69
N GLY A 202 32.57 13.86 -8.57
CA GLY A 202 31.14 13.54 -8.47
C GLY A 202 30.56 14.00 -7.14
N ALA A 203 30.80 13.21 -6.08
CA ALA A 203 30.34 13.51 -4.74
C ALA A 203 31.45 13.27 -3.69
N LYS A 204 31.53 14.15 -2.71
CA LYS A 204 32.43 13.93 -1.56
C LYS A 204 31.89 12.79 -0.70
N GLY A 205 32.81 12.00 -0.14
CA GLY A 205 32.49 10.97 0.85
C GLY A 205 32.02 11.57 2.18
N PRO A 206 31.92 10.77 3.24
CA PRO A 206 31.53 11.24 4.56
C PRO A 206 32.67 11.95 5.31
N GLY A 207 32.32 12.67 6.38
CA GLY A 207 33.28 13.38 7.22
C GLY A 207 33.05 14.90 7.28
N LEU A 208 34.13 15.63 7.59
CA LEU A 208 34.13 17.07 7.83
C LEU A 208 34.58 17.84 6.57
N PHE A 209 33.75 18.74 6.07
CA PHE A 209 34.04 19.53 4.87
C PHE A 209 33.81 21.02 5.09
N PHE A 210 34.68 21.82 4.49
CA PHE A 210 34.54 23.27 4.40
C PHE A 210 33.74 23.62 3.13
N ILE A 211 32.67 24.40 3.30
CA ILE A 211 31.82 24.95 2.23
C ILE A 211 31.72 26.48 2.34
N LEU A 212 31.65 27.18 1.21
CA LEU A 212 31.54 28.65 1.17
C LEU A 212 30.05 29.06 1.15
N PRO A 213 29.49 29.65 2.23
CA PRO A 213 28.05 29.79 2.40
C PRO A 213 27.35 30.74 1.42
N CYS A 214 28.11 31.56 0.68
CA CYS A 214 27.58 32.47 -0.35
C CYS A 214 27.71 31.90 -1.78
N LEU A 215 28.41 30.78 -1.98
CA LEU A 215 28.78 30.26 -3.31
C LEU A 215 28.51 28.77 -3.52
N ASP A 216 28.50 27.97 -2.46
CA ASP A 216 28.39 26.52 -2.47
C ASP A 216 27.02 26.07 -1.95
N ASN A 217 26.14 25.62 -2.87
CA ASN A 217 24.93 24.89 -2.50
C ASN A 217 25.26 23.41 -2.30
N ILE A 218 24.74 22.81 -1.23
CA ILE A 218 24.96 21.40 -0.87
C ILE A 218 23.65 20.62 -0.90
N VAL A 219 23.62 19.53 -1.67
CA VAL A 219 22.54 18.54 -1.66
C VAL A 219 23.07 17.26 -1.02
N LYS A 220 22.40 16.81 0.04
CA LYS A 220 22.65 15.52 0.69
C LYS A 220 21.79 14.45 0.06
N VAL A 221 22.36 13.28 -0.19
CA VAL A 221 21.68 12.10 -0.74
C VAL A 221 22.03 10.89 0.13
N ASP A 222 21.02 10.16 0.59
CA ASP A 222 21.21 8.89 1.31
C ASP A 222 21.52 7.76 0.30
N LEU A 223 22.46 6.88 0.64
CA LEU A 223 22.88 5.73 -0.18
C LEU A 223 22.19 4.41 0.24
N ARG A 224 21.41 4.42 1.32
CA ARG A 224 20.68 3.24 1.82
C ARG A 224 19.60 2.79 0.85
N THR A 225 19.22 1.51 0.98
CA THR A 225 18.05 0.95 0.30
C THR A 225 16.78 1.61 0.83
N THR A 226 16.08 2.27 -0.07
CA THR A 226 14.77 2.88 0.14
C THR A 226 13.72 2.06 -0.59
N THR A 227 12.60 1.82 0.07
CA THR A 227 11.42 1.20 -0.56
C THR A 227 10.47 2.28 -1.07
N PHE A 228 9.77 1.97 -2.16
CA PHE A 228 8.59 2.72 -2.57
C PHE A 228 7.53 1.77 -3.11
N ASN A 229 6.27 2.15 -2.88
CA ASN A 229 5.12 1.36 -3.32
C ASN A 229 4.67 1.85 -4.70
N VAL A 230 4.52 0.93 -5.65
CA VAL A 230 3.80 1.16 -6.89
C VAL A 230 2.31 1.16 -6.55
N PRO A 231 1.54 2.23 -6.85
CA PRO A 231 0.11 2.24 -6.56
C PRO A 231 -0.61 1.12 -7.33
N PRO A 232 -1.67 0.49 -6.77
CA PRO A 232 -2.40 -0.59 -7.44
C PRO A 232 -2.88 -0.18 -8.82
N GLN A 233 -2.70 -1.06 -9.81
CA GLN A 233 -3.16 -0.83 -11.18
C GLN A 233 -4.16 -1.89 -11.61
N GLU A 234 -5.37 -1.45 -11.98
CA GLU A 234 -6.34 -2.26 -12.71
C GLU A 234 -5.92 -2.35 -14.18
N ILE A 235 -5.72 -3.58 -14.66
CA ILE A 235 -5.26 -3.88 -16.02
C ILE A 235 -5.97 -5.11 -16.59
N LEU A 236 -6.01 -5.19 -17.92
CA LEU A 236 -6.47 -6.38 -18.63
C LEU A 236 -5.25 -7.28 -18.92
N THR A 237 -5.30 -8.53 -18.45
CA THR A 237 -4.32 -9.57 -18.79
C THR A 237 -4.54 -10.10 -20.20
N ARG A 238 -3.56 -10.85 -20.74
CA ARG A 238 -3.60 -11.40 -22.10
C ARG A 238 -4.86 -12.24 -22.39
N ASP A 239 -5.42 -12.89 -21.37
CA ASP A 239 -6.61 -13.75 -21.50
C ASP A 239 -7.93 -13.00 -21.19
N SER A 240 -7.91 -11.66 -21.27
CA SER A 240 -9.06 -10.77 -21.02
C SER A 240 -9.63 -10.79 -19.59
N VAL A 241 -8.85 -11.21 -18.59
CA VAL A 241 -9.23 -11.07 -17.17
C VAL A 241 -8.69 -9.75 -16.61
N THR A 242 -9.55 -8.98 -15.94
CA THR A 242 -9.15 -7.77 -15.21
C THR A 242 -8.53 -8.13 -13.86
N VAL A 243 -7.33 -7.61 -13.60
CA VAL A 243 -6.57 -7.86 -12.36
C VAL A 243 -6.09 -6.54 -11.79
N SER A 244 -6.16 -6.39 -10.48
CA SER A 244 -5.47 -5.32 -9.74
C SER A 244 -4.18 -5.88 -9.14
N VAL A 245 -3.04 -5.27 -9.47
CA VAL A 245 -1.73 -5.65 -8.92
C VAL A 245 -1.02 -4.39 -8.41
N ASP A 246 -0.52 -4.46 -7.18
CA ASP A 246 0.44 -3.55 -6.59
C ASP A 246 1.83 -4.20 -6.48
N ALA A 247 2.86 -3.40 -6.21
CA ALA A 247 4.24 -3.88 -6.12
C ALA A 247 5.08 -2.99 -5.20
N VAL A 248 6.12 -3.56 -4.58
CA VAL A 248 7.11 -2.82 -3.78
C VAL A 248 8.47 -2.93 -4.45
N VAL A 249 9.15 -1.79 -4.64
CA VAL A 249 10.47 -1.74 -5.27
C VAL A 249 11.50 -1.30 -4.24
N TYR A 250 12.57 -2.10 -4.11
CA TYR A 250 13.72 -1.85 -3.25
C TYR A 250 14.83 -1.26 -4.11
N SER A 251 15.21 0.00 -3.85
CA SER A 251 16.20 0.70 -4.68
C SER A 251 17.10 1.61 -3.86
N ARG A 252 18.32 1.86 -4.34
CA ARG A 252 19.26 2.79 -3.72
C ARG A 252 20.06 3.60 -4.73
N VAL A 253 20.54 4.75 -4.29
CA VAL A 253 21.44 5.59 -5.09
C VAL A 253 22.85 4.98 -5.12
N THR A 254 23.38 4.78 -6.32
CA THR A 254 24.77 4.36 -6.56
C THR A 254 25.66 5.53 -6.95
N ASP A 255 25.16 6.44 -7.81
CA ASP A 255 25.80 7.73 -8.09
C ASP A 255 24.87 8.90 -7.69
N PRO A 256 25.11 9.57 -6.56
CA PRO A 256 24.35 10.75 -6.16
C PRO A 256 24.57 11.93 -7.11
N THR A 257 25.65 11.96 -7.90
CA THR A 257 25.91 13.01 -8.89
C THR A 257 24.88 12.94 -10.01
N ALA A 258 24.73 11.78 -10.67
CA ALA A 258 23.67 11.51 -11.64
C ALA A 258 22.28 11.72 -11.04
N SER A 259 22.04 11.24 -9.82
CA SER A 259 20.76 11.33 -9.11
C SER A 259 20.25 12.77 -8.97
N VAL A 260 21.13 13.73 -8.67
CA VAL A 260 20.72 15.15 -8.49
C VAL A 260 20.80 15.96 -9.80
N THR A 261 21.62 15.55 -10.76
CA THR A 261 21.86 16.35 -11.99
C THR A 261 20.98 15.97 -13.17
N LYS A 262 20.54 14.71 -13.28
CA LYS A 262 19.82 14.22 -14.47
C LYS A 262 18.30 14.15 -14.30
N VAL A 263 17.80 14.16 -13.06
CA VAL A 263 16.37 14.03 -12.73
C VAL A 263 16.04 14.94 -11.54
N HIS A 264 14.94 15.68 -11.63
CA HIS A 264 14.52 16.62 -10.57
C HIS A 264 14.03 15.91 -9.30
N ASN A 265 13.24 14.84 -9.44
CA ASN A 265 12.86 13.96 -8.34
C ASN A 265 12.96 12.50 -8.79
N VAL A 266 14.02 11.84 -8.34
CA VAL A 266 14.35 10.45 -8.66
C VAL A 266 13.29 9.47 -8.17
N HIS A 267 12.78 9.65 -6.94
CA HIS A 267 11.77 8.76 -6.36
C HIS A 267 10.48 8.75 -7.21
N SER A 268 9.98 9.93 -7.58
CA SER A 268 8.80 10.04 -8.45
C SER A 268 9.05 9.53 -9.88
N ALA A 269 10.22 9.77 -10.46
CA ALA A 269 10.56 9.27 -11.78
C ALA A 269 10.65 7.73 -11.81
N THR A 270 11.30 7.13 -10.82
CA THR A 270 11.41 5.66 -10.69
C THR A 270 10.05 5.03 -10.38
N GLN A 271 9.19 5.68 -9.59
CA GLN A 271 7.83 5.21 -9.33
C GLN A 271 6.95 5.21 -10.60
N LEU A 272 7.02 6.25 -11.45
CA LEU A 272 6.31 6.32 -12.72
C LEU A 272 6.84 5.30 -13.75
N LEU A 273 8.16 5.08 -13.77
CA LEU A 273 8.77 4.03 -14.58
C LEU A 273 8.29 2.64 -14.12
N ALA A 274 8.31 2.37 -12.81
CA ALA A 274 7.81 1.13 -12.23
C ALA A 274 6.33 0.86 -12.54
N GLN A 275 5.46 1.89 -12.47
CA GLN A 275 4.06 1.77 -12.90
C GLN A 275 3.96 1.34 -14.38
N THR A 276 4.76 1.97 -15.25
CA THR A 276 4.73 1.73 -16.70
C THR A 276 5.25 0.32 -17.03
N THR A 277 6.37 -0.10 -16.43
CA THR A 277 6.95 -1.43 -16.62
C THR A 277 6.03 -2.53 -16.09
N LEU A 278 5.42 -2.35 -14.90
CA LEU A 278 4.45 -3.30 -14.33
C LEU A 278 3.26 -3.51 -15.28
N ARG A 279 2.67 -2.42 -15.80
CA ARG A 279 1.56 -2.46 -16.76
C ARG A 279 1.94 -3.18 -18.06
N ASN A 280 3.11 -2.86 -18.61
CA ASN A 280 3.58 -3.45 -19.86
C ASN A 280 3.84 -4.95 -19.73
N ILE A 281 4.52 -5.39 -18.66
CA ILE A 281 4.83 -6.82 -18.45
C ILE A 281 3.55 -7.61 -18.18
N LEU A 282 2.71 -7.18 -17.24
CA LEU A 282 1.49 -7.92 -16.87
C LEU A 282 0.47 -7.99 -18.02
N GLY A 283 0.38 -6.95 -18.87
CA GLY A 283 -0.46 -6.97 -20.07
C GLY A 283 -0.06 -8.03 -21.11
N THR A 284 1.22 -8.46 -21.12
CA THR A 284 1.67 -9.57 -21.98
C THR A 284 1.44 -10.96 -21.38
N LYS A 285 1.07 -11.04 -20.09
CA LYS A 285 1.02 -12.28 -19.31
C LYS A 285 -0.41 -12.80 -19.11
N THR A 286 -0.50 -14.11 -18.91
CA THR A 286 -1.74 -14.80 -18.50
C THR A 286 -1.96 -14.66 -16.99
N LEU A 287 -3.22 -14.77 -16.53
CA LEU A 287 -3.49 -14.80 -15.09
C LEU A 287 -2.77 -15.97 -14.40
N GLN A 288 -2.69 -17.13 -15.07
CA GLN A 288 -2.02 -18.31 -14.53
C GLN A 288 -0.51 -18.11 -14.38
N GLU A 289 0.17 -17.51 -15.37
CA GLU A 289 1.59 -17.16 -15.24
C GLU A 289 1.83 -16.11 -14.14
N ILE A 290 0.93 -15.14 -13.98
CA ILE A 290 1.05 -14.11 -12.91
C ILE A 290 1.00 -14.75 -11.52
N LEU A 291 0.13 -15.75 -11.32
CA LEU A 291 0.01 -16.45 -10.04
C LEU A 291 1.08 -17.54 -9.81
N SER A 292 1.61 -18.14 -10.88
CA SER A 292 2.56 -19.26 -10.79
C SER A 292 4.03 -18.81 -10.83
N ASP A 293 4.36 -17.90 -11.75
CA ASP A 293 5.73 -17.51 -12.08
C ASP A 293 6.07 -16.10 -11.58
N ARG A 294 5.40 -15.63 -10.52
CA ARG A 294 5.52 -14.25 -10.01
C ARG A 294 6.97 -13.81 -9.77
N GLU A 295 7.83 -14.73 -9.32
CA GLU A 295 9.25 -14.47 -9.06
C GLU A 295 10.04 -14.21 -10.35
N ALA A 296 9.77 -14.95 -11.43
CA ALA A 296 10.38 -14.71 -12.74
C ALA A 296 9.87 -13.39 -13.38
N ILE A 297 8.61 -13.03 -13.13
CA ILE A 297 8.02 -11.76 -13.56
C ILE A 297 8.67 -10.59 -12.78
N ALA A 298 8.85 -10.73 -11.47
CA ALA A 298 9.55 -9.75 -10.62
C ALA A 298 11.02 -9.56 -11.04
N GLN A 299 11.74 -10.65 -11.35
CA GLN A 299 13.12 -10.57 -11.85
C GLN A 299 13.20 -9.87 -13.22
N ASN A 300 12.27 -10.14 -14.13
CA ASN A 300 12.21 -9.46 -15.44
C ASN A 300 11.93 -7.96 -15.25
N MET A 301 10.97 -7.61 -14.39
CA MET A 301 10.68 -6.23 -14.01
C MET A 301 11.88 -5.53 -13.35
N GLN A 302 12.62 -6.23 -12.47
CA GLN A 302 13.86 -5.70 -11.89
C GLN A 302 14.90 -5.36 -12.96
N ILE A 303 15.13 -6.24 -13.94
CA ILE A 303 16.12 -6.01 -15.01
C ILE A 303 15.73 -4.80 -15.85
N GLN A 304 14.48 -4.72 -16.31
CA GLN A 304 13.99 -3.58 -17.11
C GLN A 304 14.04 -2.26 -16.33
N LEU A 305 13.83 -2.29 -15.01
CA LEU A 305 13.94 -1.09 -14.18
C LEU A 305 15.40 -0.71 -13.91
N ASP A 306 16.30 -1.65 -13.63
CA ASP A 306 17.73 -1.34 -13.37
C ASP A 306 18.41 -0.76 -14.62
N GLU A 307 18.06 -1.25 -15.81
CA GLU A 307 18.49 -0.66 -17.10
C GLU A 307 17.98 0.77 -17.28
N GLY A 308 16.70 1.02 -16.95
CA GLY A 308 16.08 2.35 -17.05
C GLY A 308 16.55 3.35 -15.98
N THR A 309 16.91 2.89 -14.77
CA THR A 309 17.36 3.74 -13.66
C THR A 309 18.87 3.93 -13.58
N GLY A 310 19.65 3.03 -14.19
CA GLY A 310 21.11 3.13 -14.27
C GLY A 310 21.60 4.50 -14.78
N PRO A 311 21.03 5.07 -15.86
CA PRO A 311 21.34 6.43 -16.30
C PRO A 311 21.15 7.51 -15.23
N TRP A 312 20.20 7.34 -14.31
CA TRP A 312 19.90 8.25 -13.21
C TRP A 312 20.74 8.02 -11.95
N GLY A 313 21.63 7.02 -11.94
CA GLY A 313 22.45 6.69 -10.78
C GLY A 313 21.69 5.98 -9.65
N VAL A 314 20.58 5.31 -9.95
CA VAL A 314 19.85 4.43 -9.04
C VAL A 314 19.98 2.99 -9.48
N LYS A 315 20.22 2.11 -8.51
CA LYS A 315 20.17 0.65 -8.68
C LYS A 315 18.90 0.07 -8.05
N VAL A 316 18.23 -0.84 -8.74
CA VAL A 316 17.13 -1.65 -8.22
C VAL A 316 17.67 -2.97 -7.66
N GLU A 317 17.43 -3.21 -6.37
CA GLU A 317 17.96 -4.37 -5.64
C GLU A 317 16.99 -5.54 -5.58
N ARG A 318 15.67 -5.25 -5.52
CA ARG A 318 14.59 -6.25 -5.58
C ARG A 318 13.27 -5.60 -5.99
N VAL A 319 12.37 -6.39 -6.59
CA VAL A 319 10.95 -6.07 -6.79
C VAL A 319 10.11 -7.17 -6.13
N GLU A 320 9.02 -6.82 -5.47
CA GLU A 320 8.06 -7.73 -4.85
C GLU A 320 6.64 -7.45 -5.34
N MET A 321 5.85 -8.52 -5.48
CA MET A 321 4.45 -8.57 -5.94
C MET A 321 3.72 -9.73 -5.24
#